data_AF-B0E005-F1
#
_entry.id   AF-B0E005-F1
#
_cell.length_a   1.000
_cell.length_b   1.000
_cell.length_c   1.000
_cell.angle_alpha   90.00
_cell.angle_beta   90.00
_cell.angle_gamma   90.00
#
_symmetry.space_group_name_H-M   'P 1'
#
loop_
_entity.id
_entity.type
_entity.pdbx_description
1 polymer ?
#
loop_
_entity_poly.entity_id
_entity_poly.type
_entity_poly.pdbx_seq_one_letter_code
_entity_poly.pdbx_strand_id
1 'polypeptide(L)'
;VSRISTVTSTSYPIDDQVDTYDAIVLTGSAASAYENVEWVNKLIAYISHIAESKPHVKLIGICFGHQIIGRALGGECVPNGGRWEVGPMPLDLTDLGKQVFGVESLNVQEMHRDHVPAVPPTFHLLGSTPLSLNQGMATLKDIHIFAVQGHPEFTQPIVDGLVEQRASSGVIDAEAAADAKRRQFWQNDGVPVVGKAIWGILGVPT
;
A
#
# COMPACT_ATOMS: atom_id res chain seq x y z
N VAL A 1 8.64 15.24 19.54
CA VAL A 1 7.46 15.69 18.76
C VAL A 1 7.77 15.39 17.31
N SER A 2 7.19 14.34 16.74
CA SER A 2 7.33 14.04 15.31
C SER A 2 6.69 15.17 14.50
N ARG A 3 7.37 15.63 13.45
CA ARG A 3 6.85 16.65 12.53
C ARG A 3 6.18 15.94 11.36
N ILE A 4 4.89 16.15 11.17
CA ILE A 4 4.16 15.63 10.01
C ILE A 4 4.06 16.77 9.00
N SER A 5 4.55 16.53 7.78
CA SER A 5 4.38 17.42 6.64
C SER A 5 3.57 16.71 5.57
N THR A 6 2.49 17.33 5.10
CA THR A 6 1.65 16.78 4.03
C THR A 6 1.98 17.48 2.72
N VAL A 7 2.40 16.72 1.72
CA VAL A 7 2.68 17.22 0.37
C VAL A 7 1.49 16.89 -0.53
N THR A 8 0.73 17.92 -0.93
CA THR A 8 -0.41 17.79 -1.87
C THR A 8 -0.16 18.49 -3.21
N SER A 9 1.00 19.13 -3.35
CA SER A 9 1.43 19.80 -4.59
C SER A 9 2.42 18.93 -5.36
N THR A 10 2.69 19.27 -6.63
CA THR A 10 3.76 18.64 -7.42
C THR A 10 5.16 19.16 -7.06
N SER A 11 5.30 19.88 -5.95
CA SER A 11 6.59 20.32 -5.40
C SER A 11 6.94 19.42 -4.22
N TYR A 12 8.00 18.63 -4.37
CA TYR A 12 8.48 17.72 -3.35
C TYR A 12 9.56 18.38 -2.48
N PRO A 13 9.72 17.95 -1.21
CA PRO A 13 10.81 18.39 -0.36
C PRO A 13 12.17 18.13 -1.03
N ILE A 14 13.10 19.08 -0.88
CA ILE A 14 14.47 18.90 -1.37
C ILE A 14 15.27 18.00 -0.44
N ASP A 15 16.39 17.47 -0.91
CA ASP A 15 17.25 16.53 -0.18
C ASP A 15 17.56 16.96 1.27
N ASP A 16 17.97 18.21 1.48
CA ASP A 16 18.28 18.74 2.83
C ASP A 16 17.06 18.72 3.76
N GLN A 17 15.84 18.87 3.21
CA GLN A 17 14.61 18.77 4.00
C GLN A 17 14.30 17.30 4.32
N VAL A 18 14.50 16.40 3.34
CA VAL A 18 14.27 14.96 3.51
C VAL A 18 15.22 14.36 4.54
N ASP A 19 16.46 14.86 4.64
CA ASP A 19 17.44 14.44 5.66
C ASP A 19 16.96 14.71 7.10
N THR A 20 15.90 15.51 7.27
CA THR A 20 15.29 15.78 8.59
C THR A 20 14.13 14.84 8.92
N TYR A 21 13.77 13.93 8.02
CA TYR A 21 12.62 13.04 8.17
C TYR A 21 13.06 11.64 8.59
N ASP A 22 12.29 11.04 9.50
CA ASP A 22 12.45 9.62 9.82
C ASP A 22 11.81 8.74 8.73
N ALA A 23 10.74 9.23 8.10
CA ALA A 23 10.00 8.48 7.09
C ALA A 23 9.21 9.35 6.12
N ILE A 24 8.89 8.77 4.96
CA ILE A 24 7.91 9.26 4.00
C ILE A 24 6.83 8.18 3.82
N VAL A 25 5.57 8.59 3.98
CA VAL A 25 4.40 7.72 3.80
C VAL A 25 3.65 8.14 2.54
N LEU A 26 3.54 7.22 1.59
CA LEU A 26 2.73 7.37 0.38
C LEU A 26 1.36 6.72 0.59
N THR A 27 0.32 7.54 0.62
CA THR A 27 -1.05 7.09 0.85
C THR A 27 -1.74 6.59 -0.41
N GLY A 28 -2.96 6.08 -0.27
CA GLY A 28 -3.85 5.79 -1.40
C GLY A 28 -4.21 7.04 -2.21
N SER A 29 -4.65 6.82 -3.46
CA SER A 29 -5.15 7.83 -4.38
C SER A 29 -6.27 7.24 -5.23
N ALA A 30 -7.17 8.08 -5.72
CA ALA A 30 -8.16 7.68 -6.73
C ALA A 30 -7.57 7.60 -8.14
N ALA A 31 -6.35 8.11 -8.35
CA ALA A 31 -5.64 8.02 -9.62
C ALA A 31 -5.02 6.62 -9.82
N SER A 32 -4.78 6.25 -11.08
CA SER A 32 -4.11 5.01 -11.43
C SER A 32 -2.60 5.20 -11.50
N ALA A 33 -1.85 4.42 -10.71
CA ALA A 33 -0.40 4.52 -10.64
C ALA A 33 0.31 4.04 -11.92
N TYR A 34 -0.37 3.30 -12.80
CA TYR A 34 0.19 2.83 -14.07
C TYR A 34 0.14 3.89 -15.19
N GLU A 35 -0.65 4.95 -15.03
CA GLU A 35 -0.80 5.96 -16.07
C GLU A 35 0.51 6.73 -16.29
N ASN A 36 0.79 7.05 -17.56
CA ASN A 36 1.95 7.82 -17.97
C ASN A 36 1.63 9.32 -17.98
N VAL A 37 1.31 9.86 -16.80
CA VAL A 37 1.01 11.29 -16.60
C VAL A 37 2.14 11.97 -15.83
N GLU A 38 2.36 13.25 -16.12
CA GLU A 38 3.55 13.98 -15.68
C GLU A 38 3.79 13.91 -14.16
N TRP A 39 2.75 14.11 -13.35
CA TRP A 39 2.87 14.11 -11.90
C TRP A 39 3.17 12.72 -11.33
N VAL A 40 2.63 11.65 -11.93
CA VAL A 40 2.93 10.25 -11.53
C VAL A 40 4.39 9.95 -11.83
N ASN A 41 4.87 10.32 -13.02
CA ASN A 41 6.27 10.10 -13.41
C ASN A 41 7.24 10.89 -12.52
N LYS A 42 6.90 12.15 -12.17
CA LYS A 42 7.67 12.95 -11.23
C LYS A 42 7.73 12.31 -9.85
N LEU A 43 6.60 11.78 -9.35
CA LEU A 43 6.56 11.07 -8.08
C LEU A 43 7.42 9.80 -8.12
N ILE A 44 7.32 9.01 -9.18
CA ILE A 44 8.13 7.80 -9.37
C ILE A 44 9.63 8.13 -9.35
N ALA A 45 10.05 9.14 -10.12
CA ALA A 45 11.44 9.58 -10.15
C ALA A 45 11.92 10.07 -8.78
N TYR A 46 11.09 10.84 -8.07
CA TYR A 46 11.40 11.31 -6.72
C TYR A 46 11.57 10.15 -5.74
N ILE A 47 10.65 9.18 -5.72
CA ILE A 47 10.74 8.02 -4.81
C ILE A 47 11.94 7.13 -5.15
N SER A 48 12.26 6.96 -6.42
CA SER A 48 13.47 6.24 -6.86
C SER A 48 14.73 6.91 -6.31
N HIS A 49 14.84 8.24 -6.46
CA HIS A 49 15.96 9.03 -5.93
C HIS A 49 16.07 8.94 -4.40
N ILE A 50 14.97 9.08 -3.65
CA ILE A 50 15.00 9.00 -2.19
C ILE A 50 15.38 7.59 -1.71
N ALA A 51 14.85 6.54 -2.34
CA ALA A 51 15.19 5.16 -1.99
C ALA A 51 16.68 4.87 -2.14
N GLU A 52 17.34 5.44 -3.15
CA GLU A 52 18.78 5.26 -3.38
C GLU A 52 19.63 6.19 -2.49
N SER A 53 19.31 7.48 -2.45
CA SER A 53 20.16 8.50 -1.85
C SER A 53 19.97 8.68 -0.34
N LYS A 54 18.81 8.27 0.21
CA LYS A 54 18.41 8.49 1.60
C LYS A 54 18.08 7.18 2.34
N PRO A 55 19.03 6.24 2.49
CA PRO A 55 18.78 4.93 3.11
C PRO A 55 18.36 4.98 4.60
N HIS A 56 18.51 6.14 5.25
CA HIS A 56 18.07 6.36 6.63
C HIS A 56 16.58 6.75 6.74
N VAL A 57 15.97 7.22 5.65
CA VAL A 57 14.55 7.64 5.63
C VAL A 57 13.69 6.45 5.22
N LYS A 58 12.81 5.99 6.11
CA LYS A 58 11.93 4.85 5.83
C LYS A 58 10.87 5.22 4.78
N LEU A 59 10.61 4.35 3.82
CA LEU A 59 9.54 4.54 2.82
C LEU A 59 8.38 3.57 3.08
N ILE A 60 7.20 4.12 3.33
CA ILE A 60 5.98 3.34 3.56
C ILE A 60 4.98 3.58 2.43
N GLY A 61 4.56 2.53 1.71
CA GLY A 61 3.58 2.64 0.63
C GLY A 61 2.25 1.96 0.96
N ILE A 62 1.14 2.66 0.77
CA ILE A 62 -0.22 2.14 0.98
C ILE A 62 -1.02 2.26 -0.31
N CYS A 63 -1.55 1.15 -0.83
CA CYS A 63 -2.36 1.07 -2.04
C CYS A 63 -1.68 1.76 -3.26
N PHE A 64 -2.11 2.96 -3.65
CA PHE A 64 -1.42 3.74 -4.70
C PHE A 64 0.06 3.94 -4.38
N GLY A 65 0.42 4.21 -3.12
CA GLY A 65 1.80 4.32 -2.68
C GLY A 65 2.60 3.03 -2.87
N HIS A 66 2.00 1.87 -2.61
CA HIS A 66 2.60 0.57 -2.89
C HIS A 66 2.92 0.40 -4.38
N GLN A 67 2.00 0.82 -5.25
CA GLN A 67 2.18 0.76 -6.69
C GLN A 67 3.25 1.72 -7.21
N ILE A 68 3.33 2.93 -6.64
CA ILE A 68 4.38 3.90 -6.95
C ILE A 68 5.74 3.36 -6.55
N ILE A 69 5.89 2.81 -5.34
CA ILE A 69 7.14 2.17 -4.89
C ILE A 69 7.52 1.03 -5.83
N GLY A 70 6.55 0.18 -6.19
CA GLY A 70 6.75 -0.91 -7.16
C GLY A 70 7.35 -0.41 -8.47
N ARG A 71 6.75 0.62 -9.07
CA ARG A 71 7.26 1.24 -10.31
C ARG A 71 8.62 1.92 -10.14
N ALA A 72 8.82 2.63 -9.04
CA ALA A 72 10.04 3.41 -8.78
C ALA A 72 11.30 2.53 -8.63
N LEU A 73 11.12 1.27 -8.24
CA LEU A 73 12.21 0.36 -7.89
C LEU A 73 12.33 -0.82 -8.85
N GLY A 74 11.85 -0.65 -10.09
CA GLY A 74 12.07 -1.58 -11.20
C GLY A 74 10.99 -2.64 -11.40
N GLY A 75 9.85 -2.52 -10.73
CA GLY A 75 8.64 -3.28 -11.02
C GLY A 75 7.68 -2.54 -11.95
N GLU A 76 6.49 -3.11 -12.12
CA GLU A 76 5.41 -2.53 -12.91
C GLU A 76 4.15 -2.35 -12.05
N CYS A 77 3.25 -1.47 -12.48
CA CYS A 77 1.87 -1.44 -12.02
C CYS A 77 0.99 -1.58 -13.25
N VAL A 78 -0.02 -2.44 -13.19
CA VAL A 78 -0.93 -2.71 -14.30
C VAL A 78 -2.37 -2.84 -13.82
N PRO A 79 -3.37 -2.59 -14.69
CA PRO A 79 -4.75 -2.96 -14.39
C PRO A 79 -4.87 -4.47 -14.18
N ASN A 80 -5.65 -4.91 -13.18
CA ASN A 80 -5.88 -6.32 -12.87
C ASN A 80 -7.01 -6.93 -13.74
N GLY A 81 -6.99 -6.64 -15.04
CA GLY A 81 -8.02 -7.08 -15.99
C GLY A 81 -9.43 -6.56 -15.68
N GLY A 82 -9.52 -5.42 -14.97
CA GLY A 82 -10.79 -4.84 -14.52
C GLY A 82 -11.41 -5.50 -13.28
N ARG A 83 -10.75 -6.52 -12.70
CA ARG A 83 -11.22 -7.22 -11.51
C ARG A 83 -10.86 -6.42 -10.25
N TRP A 84 -11.76 -6.48 -9.27
CA TRP A 84 -11.67 -5.72 -8.04
C TRP A 84 -11.39 -6.63 -6.84
N GLU A 85 -10.55 -6.15 -5.92
CA GLU A 85 -10.52 -6.62 -4.53
C GLU A 85 -11.03 -5.49 -3.64
N VAL A 86 -12.11 -5.77 -2.92
CA VAL A 86 -12.89 -4.77 -2.17
C VAL A 86 -13.32 -5.38 -0.84
N GLY A 87 -13.15 -4.64 0.25
CA GLY A 87 -13.52 -5.10 1.59
C GLY A 87 -12.45 -5.98 2.23
N PRO A 88 -12.73 -6.57 3.41
CA PRO A 88 -11.74 -7.32 4.18
C PRO A 88 -11.40 -8.65 3.49
N MET A 89 -10.20 -8.75 2.93
CA MET A 89 -9.71 -9.90 2.18
C MET A 89 -8.70 -10.70 3.02
N PRO A 90 -8.79 -12.04 3.04
CA PRO A 90 -7.74 -12.88 3.62
C PRO A 90 -6.53 -12.91 2.70
N LEU A 91 -5.35 -12.68 3.27
CA LEU A 91 -4.07 -12.74 2.59
C LEU A 91 -3.36 -14.05 2.95
N ASP A 92 -2.85 -14.72 1.93
CA ASP A 92 -1.92 -15.83 2.09
C ASP A 92 -0.52 -15.26 2.38
N LEU A 93 -0.09 -15.34 3.64
CA LEU A 93 1.21 -14.84 4.06
C LEU A 93 2.32 -15.83 3.73
N THR A 94 3.44 -15.29 3.24
CA THR A 94 4.72 -16.00 3.22
C THR A 94 5.28 -16.13 4.64
N ASP A 95 6.30 -16.98 4.84
CA ASP A 95 6.99 -17.08 6.13
C ASP A 95 7.55 -15.72 6.61
N LEU A 96 8.07 -14.92 5.66
CA LEU A 96 8.52 -13.57 5.97
C LEU A 96 7.36 -12.66 6.35
N GLY A 97 6.23 -12.73 5.63
CA GLY A 97 5.02 -11.98 5.99
C GLY A 97 4.56 -12.29 7.40
N LYS A 98 4.50 -13.58 7.76
CA LYS A 98 4.14 -14.01 9.13
C LYS A 98 5.11 -13.45 10.17
N GLN A 99 6.40 -13.42 9.87
CA GLN A 99 7.39 -12.82 10.77
C GLN A 99 7.21 -11.30 10.91
N VAL A 100 6.99 -10.59 9.80
CA VAL A 100 6.82 -9.14 9.78
C VAL A 100 5.53 -8.71 10.50
N PHE A 101 4.44 -9.43 10.29
CA PHE A 101 3.14 -9.12 10.89
C PHE A 101 2.94 -9.76 12.27
N GLY A 102 3.70 -10.80 12.62
CA GLY A 102 3.58 -11.51 13.89
C GLY A 102 2.31 -12.36 14.01
N VAL A 103 1.72 -12.77 12.89
CA VAL A 103 0.46 -13.55 12.81
C VAL A 103 0.54 -14.61 11.71
N GLU A 104 -0.25 -15.69 11.86
CA GLU A 104 -0.32 -16.77 10.86
C GLU A 104 -1.19 -16.43 9.65
N SER A 105 -2.21 -15.60 9.86
CA SER A 105 -3.17 -15.15 8.85
C SER A 105 -3.46 -13.68 9.04
N LEU A 106 -3.78 -12.99 7.95
CA LEU A 106 -4.02 -11.56 7.95
C LEU A 106 -5.21 -11.22 7.06
N ASN A 107 -6.19 -10.46 7.59
CA ASN A 107 -7.28 -9.90 6.81
C ASN A 107 -7.15 -8.37 6.73
N VAL A 108 -7.11 -7.78 5.54
CA VAL A 108 -6.99 -6.32 5.38
C VAL A 108 -8.07 -5.80 4.46
N GLN A 109 -8.53 -4.57 4.70
CA GLN A 109 -9.45 -3.88 3.81
C GLN A 109 -8.78 -3.59 2.46
N GLU A 110 -9.32 -4.15 1.38
CA GLU A 110 -8.89 -3.87 0.02
C GLU A 110 -9.82 -2.87 -0.67
N MET A 111 -9.25 -2.08 -1.59
CA MET A 111 -10.00 -1.16 -2.48
C MET A 111 -9.17 -0.87 -3.73
N HIS A 112 -8.93 -1.88 -4.56
CA HIS A 112 -8.11 -1.70 -5.76
C HIS A 112 -8.57 -2.60 -6.93
N ARG A 113 -8.26 -2.14 -8.15
CA ARG A 113 -8.38 -2.88 -9.41
C ARG A 113 -7.12 -2.84 -10.26
N ASP A 114 -6.08 -2.22 -9.71
CA ASP A 114 -4.73 -2.10 -10.27
C ASP A 114 -3.81 -2.82 -9.28
N HIS A 115 -2.70 -3.37 -9.76
CA HIS A 115 -1.77 -4.08 -8.89
C HIS A 115 -0.32 -4.04 -9.39
N VAL A 116 0.60 -4.38 -8.49
CA VAL A 116 1.97 -4.74 -8.83
C VAL A 116 2.01 -6.26 -9.05
N PRO A 117 2.22 -6.77 -10.26
CA PRO A 117 2.07 -8.21 -10.54
C PRO A 117 3.20 -9.06 -9.95
N ALA A 118 4.37 -8.46 -9.69
CA ALA A 118 5.54 -9.12 -9.10
C ALA A 118 6.34 -8.15 -8.24
N VAL A 119 6.96 -8.64 -7.17
CA VAL A 119 7.85 -7.82 -6.34
C VAL A 119 9.05 -7.32 -7.15
N PRO A 120 9.47 -6.04 -6.99
CA PRO A 120 10.66 -5.52 -7.66
C PRO A 120 11.95 -6.23 -7.21
N PRO A 121 13.07 -6.06 -7.94
CA PRO A 121 14.38 -6.55 -7.48
C PRO A 121 14.68 -6.08 -6.05
N THR A 122 15.30 -6.94 -5.23
CA THR A 122 15.65 -6.69 -3.80
C THR A 122 14.49 -6.63 -2.80
N PHE A 123 13.24 -6.71 -3.29
CA PHE A 123 12.07 -6.84 -2.44
C PHE A 123 11.73 -8.30 -2.19
N HIS A 124 11.09 -8.52 -1.06
CA HIS A 124 10.58 -9.81 -0.65
C HIS A 124 9.08 -9.72 -0.46
N LEU A 125 8.38 -10.71 -1.01
CA LEU A 125 6.94 -10.85 -0.90
C LEU A 125 6.55 -11.14 0.55
N LEU A 126 5.52 -10.46 1.04
CA LEU A 126 4.96 -10.67 2.37
C LEU A 126 3.66 -11.48 2.30
N GLY A 127 2.81 -11.23 1.31
CA GLY A 127 1.61 -12.01 1.10
C GLY A 127 0.95 -11.73 -0.25
N SER A 128 -0.07 -12.54 -0.56
CA SER A 128 -0.78 -12.52 -1.83
C SER A 128 -2.24 -12.92 -1.66
N THR A 129 -3.04 -12.67 -2.69
CA THR A 129 -4.32 -13.33 -2.93
C THR A 129 -4.27 -14.06 -4.28
N PRO A 130 -5.27 -14.91 -4.61
CA PRO A 130 -5.39 -15.49 -5.94
C PRO A 130 -5.47 -14.44 -7.08
N LEU A 131 -5.90 -13.21 -6.76
CA LEU A 131 -6.11 -12.14 -7.72
C LEU A 131 -4.93 -11.14 -7.78
N SER A 132 -4.29 -10.84 -6.66
CA SER A 132 -3.11 -9.98 -6.59
C SER A 132 -1.94 -10.71 -5.93
N LEU A 133 -0.92 -11.00 -6.73
CA LEU A 133 0.23 -11.80 -6.31
C LEU A 133 1.22 -11.04 -5.43
N ASN A 134 1.05 -9.73 -5.29
CA ASN A 134 1.83 -8.88 -4.38
C ASN A 134 0.88 -8.00 -3.57
N GLN A 135 0.48 -8.50 -2.40
CA GLN A 135 -0.32 -7.74 -1.44
C GLN A 135 0.54 -7.00 -0.40
N GLY A 136 1.80 -7.39 -0.29
CA GLY A 136 2.76 -6.70 0.55
C GLY A 136 4.18 -7.07 0.17
N MET A 137 5.08 -6.10 0.30
CA MET A 137 6.49 -6.26 -0.01
C MET A 137 7.37 -5.40 0.88
N ALA A 138 8.58 -5.89 1.17
CA ALA A 138 9.56 -5.14 1.95
C ALA A 138 11.00 -5.46 1.52
N THR A 139 11.91 -4.54 1.82
CA THR A 139 13.36 -4.82 1.77
C THR A 139 13.81 -5.61 3.03
N LEU A 140 14.88 -6.40 2.91
CA LEU A 140 15.47 -7.14 4.04
C LEU A 140 16.54 -6.33 4.77
N LYS A 141 16.78 -6.71 6.04
CA LYS A 141 17.72 -6.10 7.00
C LYS A 141 17.36 -4.65 7.34
N ASP A 142 16.90 -4.42 8.56
CA ASP A 142 16.42 -3.11 9.02
C ASP A 142 15.50 -2.45 7.98
N ILE A 143 14.29 -3.01 7.83
CA ILE A 143 13.32 -2.71 6.76
C ILE A 143 13.35 -1.22 6.42
N HIS A 144 13.95 -0.89 5.28
CA HIS A 144 14.06 0.49 4.79
C HIS A 144 12.79 0.89 4.06
N ILE A 145 12.22 -0.06 3.31
CA ILE A 145 11.02 0.15 2.49
C ILE A 145 10.02 -0.95 2.81
N PHE A 146 8.79 -0.55 3.09
CA PHE A 146 7.67 -1.43 3.37
C PHE A 146 6.44 -0.93 2.62
N ALA A 147 5.73 -1.82 1.94
CA ALA A 147 4.54 -1.45 1.19
C ALA A 147 3.46 -2.51 1.27
N VAL A 148 2.20 -2.09 1.38
CA VAL A 148 1.01 -2.94 1.38
C VAL A 148 -0.01 -2.41 0.37
N GLN A 149 -0.65 -3.32 -0.36
CA GLN A 149 -1.64 -2.98 -1.37
C GLN A 149 -3.00 -2.64 -0.74
N GLY A 150 -3.34 -3.27 0.38
CA GLY A 150 -4.52 -2.94 1.18
C GLY A 150 -4.41 -1.64 1.98
N HIS A 151 -5.51 -1.30 2.63
CA HIS A 151 -5.72 -0.09 3.40
C HIS A 151 -5.82 -0.38 4.90
N PRO A 152 -4.69 -0.45 5.62
CA PRO A 152 -4.71 -0.68 7.07
C PRO A 152 -5.45 0.42 7.86
N GLU A 153 -5.59 1.60 7.26
CA GLU A 153 -6.28 2.76 7.81
C GLU A 153 -7.81 2.74 7.58
N PHE A 154 -8.32 1.85 6.73
CA PHE A 154 -9.75 1.77 6.45
C PHE A 154 -10.52 1.02 7.54
N THR A 155 -11.70 1.56 7.86
CA THR A 155 -12.66 0.96 8.77
C THR A 155 -13.88 0.46 8.00
N GLN A 156 -14.66 -0.44 8.60
CA GLN A 156 -15.87 -0.98 7.95
C GLN A 156 -16.82 0.15 7.46
N PRO A 157 -17.17 1.20 8.25
CA PRO A 157 -18.04 2.26 7.75
C PRO A 157 -17.48 3.03 6.55
N ILE A 158 -16.15 3.22 6.47
CA ILE A 158 -15.51 3.88 5.32
C ILE A 158 -15.69 3.02 4.08
N VAL A 159 -15.40 1.73 4.19
CA VAL A 159 -15.46 0.81 3.06
C VAL A 159 -16.90 0.62 2.59
N ASP A 160 -17.85 0.45 3.49
CA ASP A 160 -19.27 0.32 3.14
C ASP A 160 -19.76 1.52 2.32
N GLY A 161 -19.42 2.74 2.76
CA GLY A 161 -19.75 3.97 2.03
C GLY A 161 -19.07 4.06 0.66
N LEU A 162 -17.81 3.63 0.55
CA LEU A 162 -17.08 3.58 -0.72
C LEU A 162 -17.69 2.54 -1.68
N VAL A 163 -18.08 1.36 -1.17
CA VAL A 163 -18.75 0.32 -1.98
C VAL A 163 -20.08 0.85 -2.51
N GLU A 164 -20.91 1.46 -1.68
CA GLU A 164 -22.19 2.03 -2.10
C GLU A 164 -22.02 3.13 -3.16
N GLN A 165 -21.11 4.08 -2.93
CA GLN A 165 -20.82 5.15 -3.87
C GLN A 165 -20.29 4.62 -5.21
N ARG A 166 -19.35 3.66 -5.18
CA ARG A 166 -18.73 3.14 -6.40
C ARG A 166 -19.63 2.17 -7.17
N ALA A 167 -20.48 1.41 -6.48
CA ALA A 167 -21.49 0.58 -7.12
C ALA A 167 -22.56 1.43 -7.81
N SER A 168 -23.06 2.48 -7.14
CA SER A 168 -24.07 3.38 -7.71
C SER A 168 -23.58 4.17 -8.94
N SER A 169 -22.27 4.42 -9.04
CA SER A 169 -21.62 5.04 -10.20
C SER A 169 -21.12 4.05 -11.25
N GLY A 170 -21.28 2.74 -11.04
CA GLY A 170 -20.86 1.69 -11.96
C GLY A 170 -19.34 1.47 -12.03
N VAL A 171 -18.57 2.02 -11.09
CA VAL A 171 -17.11 1.87 -11.00
C VAL A 171 -16.72 0.47 -10.52
N ILE A 172 -17.51 -0.05 -9.57
CA ILE A 172 -17.44 -1.44 -9.09
C ILE A 172 -18.69 -2.15 -9.61
N ASP A 173 -18.52 -3.34 -10.19
CA ASP A 173 -19.65 -4.13 -10.66
C ASP A 173 -20.49 -4.70 -9.49
N ALA A 174 -21.70 -5.15 -9.81
CA ALA A 174 -22.64 -5.66 -8.82
C ALA A 174 -22.13 -6.91 -8.09
N GLU A 175 -21.28 -7.71 -8.73
CA GLU A 175 -20.73 -8.94 -8.15
C GLU A 175 -19.69 -8.63 -7.07
N ALA A 176 -18.72 -7.77 -7.39
CA ALA A 176 -17.70 -7.30 -6.46
C ALA A 176 -18.33 -6.52 -5.29
N ALA A 177 -19.33 -5.66 -5.54
CA ALA A 177 -20.04 -4.95 -4.49
C ALA A 177 -20.81 -5.90 -3.57
N ALA A 178 -21.50 -6.92 -4.13
CA ALA A 178 -22.20 -7.92 -3.35
C ALA A 178 -21.24 -8.79 -2.53
N ASP A 179 -20.07 -9.13 -3.08
CA ASP A 179 -19.04 -9.88 -2.37
C ASP A 179 -18.46 -9.12 -1.18
N ALA A 180 -18.07 -7.86 -1.39
CA ALA A 180 -17.62 -7.00 -0.30
C ALA A 180 -18.66 -6.89 0.82
N LYS A 181 -19.95 -6.75 0.47
CA LYS A 181 -21.04 -6.69 1.44
C LYS A 181 -21.24 -8.00 2.22
N ARG A 182 -21.04 -9.17 1.60
CA ARG A 182 -21.08 -10.46 2.32
C ARG A 182 -19.97 -10.57 3.36
N ARG A 183 -18.82 -9.95 3.10
CA ARG A 183 -17.64 -9.99 3.96
C ARG A 183 -17.49 -8.77 4.88
N GLN A 184 -18.38 -7.77 4.81
CA GLN A 184 -18.19 -6.47 5.49
C GLN A 184 -17.87 -6.59 7.00
N PHE A 185 -18.38 -7.61 7.69
CA PHE A 185 -18.14 -7.85 9.12
C PHE A 185 -17.00 -8.84 9.42
N TRP A 186 -16.23 -9.26 8.43
CA TRP A 186 -15.05 -10.08 8.67
C TRP A 186 -14.02 -9.29 9.47
N GLN A 187 -13.16 -10.02 10.17
CA GLN A 187 -12.04 -9.44 10.91
C GLN A 187 -11.21 -8.54 10.00
N ASN A 188 -10.82 -7.38 10.52
CA ASN A 188 -9.90 -6.44 9.88
C ASN A 188 -8.70 -6.24 10.78
N ASP A 189 -7.54 -6.70 10.31
CA ASP A 189 -6.26 -6.65 10.99
C ASP A 189 -5.44 -5.40 10.61
N GLY A 190 -6.03 -4.49 9.82
CA GLY A 190 -5.40 -3.25 9.36
C GLY A 190 -4.71 -2.46 10.47
N VAL A 191 -5.45 -1.89 11.42
CA VAL A 191 -4.86 -1.16 12.55
C VAL A 191 -4.10 -2.07 13.52
N PRO A 192 -4.69 -3.16 14.05
CA PRO A 192 -4.06 -3.90 15.16
C PRO A 192 -2.82 -4.71 14.77
N VAL A 193 -2.65 -5.07 13.48
CA VAL A 193 -1.53 -5.88 13.00
C VAL A 193 -0.66 -5.09 12.02
N VAL A 194 -1.20 -4.65 10.88
CA VAL A 194 -0.40 -3.95 9.86
C VAL A 194 0.06 -2.58 10.36
N GLY A 195 -0.82 -1.82 11.02
CA GLY A 195 -0.48 -0.57 11.67
C GLY A 195 0.60 -0.75 12.73
N LYS A 196 0.51 -1.81 13.54
CA LYS A 196 1.54 -2.18 14.52
C LYS A 196 2.88 -2.47 13.85
N ALA A 197 2.89 -3.23 12.75
CA ALA A 197 4.09 -3.51 11.97
C ALA A 197 4.73 -2.22 11.42
N ILE A 198 3.92 -1.31 10.86
CA ILE A 198 4.40 0.00 10.37
C ILE A 198 5.05 0.79 11.52
N TRP A 199 4.40 0.89 12.68
CA TRP A 199 4.97 1.59 13.83
C TRP A 199 6.28 0.97 14.31
N GLY A 200 6.37 -0.36 14.35
CA GLY A 200 7.60 -1.08 14.68
C GLY A 200 8.74 -0.77 13.69
N ILE A 201 8.45 -0.71 12.39
CA ILE A 201 9.42 -0.34 11.33
C ILE A 201 9.89 1.11 11.51
N LEU A 202 9.01 2.00 11.96
CA LEU A 202 9.32 3.39 12.28
C LEU A 202 10.05 3.57 13.63
N GLY A 203 10.37 2.47 14.34
CA GLY A 203 11.05 2.52 15.64
C GLY A 203 10.17 3.07 16.77
N VAL A 204 8.85 3.13 16.57
CA VAL A 204 7.90 3.55 17.60
C VAL A 204 7.53 2.33 18.45
N PRO A 205 7.67 2.38 19.79
CA PRO A 205 7.27 1.27 20.65
C PRO A 205 5.78 0.97 20.51
N THR A 206 5.42 -0.31 20.36
CA THR A 206 4.04 -0.82 20.16
C THR A 206 3.68 -1.99 21.05
#